data_AF-A0A352JV46-F1
#
_entry.id   AF-A0A352JV46-F1
#
_cell.length_a   1.000
_cell.length_b   1.000
_cell.length_c   1.000
_cell.angle_alpha   90.00
_cell.angle_beta   90.00
_cell.angle_gamma   90.00
#
_symmetry.space_group_name_H-M   'P 1'
#
loop_
_entity.id
_entity.type
_entity.pdbx_description
1 polymer ?
#
loop_
_entity_poly.entity_id
_entity_poly.type
_entity_poly.pdbx_seq_one_letter_code
_entity_poly.pdbx_strand_id
1 'polypeptide(L)'
;MKDNLIFLVLFLALLLGNYFYYTTVIVPQPQEIKTLQTQIEEKNKQLLAAQILAEKREGVTQLIKSNLITDLNDSLAEKASVPFLRYLTQHMDELEIKLVSVNPLAVVGTLDPATQLQKEYIEVPYEVKILASYEELGKFLDILEKSPHLIKVATFSVSNEIDQSSYNEEIVGKPKQHPVSLQINTIAILKASFRSEPG
;
A
#
# COMPACT_ATOMS: atom_id res chain seq x y z
N MET A 1 -26.94 -56.95 60.24
CA MET A 1 -27.75 -56.19 59.26
C MET A 1 -27.70 -54.67 59.48
N LYS A 2 -27.57 -54.17 60.71
CA LYS A 2 -27.56 -52.72 61.01
C LYS A 2 -26.29 -51.99 60.52
N ASP A 3 -25.12 -52.63 60.58
CA ASP A 3 -23.85 -52.03 60.12
C ASP A 3 -23.78 -51.87 58.59
N ASN A 4 -24.29 -52.85 57.84
CA ASN A 4 -24.39 -52.77 56.37
C ASN A 4 -25.34 -51.65 55.91
N LEU A 5 -26.35 -51.32 56.72
CA LEU A 5 -27.30 -50.24 56.44
C LEU A 5 -26.64 -48.86 56.63
N ILE A 6 -25.79 -48.71 57.64
CA ILE A 6 -25.01 -47.48 57.88
C ILE A 6 -24.01 -47.24 56.75
N PHE A 7 -23.30 -48.28 56.30
CA PHE A 7 -22.42 -48.17 55.13
C PHE A 7 -23.18 -47.78 53.86
N LEU A 8 -24.39 -48.31 53.65
CA LEU A 8 -25.21 -47.97 52.49
C LEU A 8 -25.68 -46.51 52.52
N VAL A 9 -26.07 -45.99 53.68
CA VAL A 9 -26.47 -44.57 53.83
C VAL A 9 -25.28 -43.64 53.61
N LEU A 10 -24.09 -43.98 54.14
CA LEU A 10 -22.88 -43.20 53.93
C LEU A 10 -22.49 -43.17 52.45
N PHE A 11 -22.59 -44.31 51.76
CA PHE A 11 -22.31 -44.40 50.33
C PHE A 11 -23.30 -43.59 49.50
N LEU A 12 -24.59 -43.63 49.85
CA LEU A 12 -25.63 -42.83 49.20
C LEU A 12 -25.39 -41.32 49.39
N ALA A 13 -25.00 -40.90 50.60
CA ALA A 13 -24.67 -39.50 50.88
C ALA A 13 -23.46 -39.02 50.06
N LEU A 14 -22.44 -39.87 49.89
CA LEU A 14 -21.27 -39.56 49.08
C LEU A 14 -21.62 -39.44 47.60
N LEU A 15 -22.47 -40.32 47.06
CA LEU A 15 -22.95 -40.24 45.68
C LEU A 15 -23.76 -38.96 45.43
N LEU A 16 -24.65 -38.58 46.35
CA LEU A 16 -25.44 -37.36 46.24
C LEU A 16 -24.56 -36.11 46.32
N GLY A 17 -23.58 -36.09 47.25
CA GLY A 17 -22.61 -35.00 47.35
C GLY A 17 -21.77 -34.86 46.08
N ASN A 18 -21.33 -35.99 45.50
CA ASN A 18 -20.56 -35.99 44.25
C ASN A 18 -21.40 -35.53 43.06
N TYR A 19 -22.66 -35.95 42.97
CA TYR A 19 -23.59 -35.51 41.93
C TYR A 19 -23.86 -34.00 42.01
N PHE A 20 -24.07 -33.47 43.22
CA PHE A 20 -24.27 -32.03 43.43
C PHE A 20 -23.03 -31.21 43.05
N TYR A 21 -21.83 -31.70 43.40
CA TYR A 21 -20.57 -31.08 43.00
C TYR A 21 -20.36 -31.09 41.48
N TYR A 22 -20.62 -32.24 40.84
CA TYR A 22 -20.48 -32.40 39.39
C TYR A 22 -21.39 -31.44 38.62
N THR A 23 -22.66 -31.36 39.01
CA THR A 23 -23.66 -30.52 38.34
C THR A 23 -23.41 -29.02 38.55
N THR A 24 -22.99 -28.60 39.73
CA THR A 24 -22.81 -27.18 40.06
C THR A 24 -21.47 -26.62 39.55
N VAL A 25 -20.39 -27.41 39.63
CA VAL A 25 -19.02 -26.90 39.40
C VAL A 25 -18.48 -27.29 38.03
N ILE A 26 -18.67 -28.53 37.59
CA ILE A 26 -18.00 -29.05 36.39
C ILE A 26 -18.78 -28.72 35.10
N VAL A 27 -20.10 -28.77 35.14
CA VAL A 27 -20.96 -28.52 33.96
C VAL A 27 -20.85 -27.08 33.39
N PRO A 28 -20.74 -26.00 34.17
CA PRO A 28 -20.70 -24.64 33.61
C PRO A 28 -19.32 -24.22 33.08
N GLN A 29 -18.22 -24.80 33.58
CA GLN A 29 -16.85 -24.39 33.23
C GLN A 29 -16.52 -24.52 31.73
N PRO A 30 -16.90 -25.58 31.01
CA PRO A 30 -16.64 -25.69 29.57
C PRO A 30 -17.35 -24.60 28.75
N GLN A 31 -18.54 -24.18 29.18
CA GLN A 31 -19.27 -23.11 28.51
C GLN A 31 -18.60 -21.77 28.71
N GLU A 32 -18.13 -21.48 29.93
CA GLU A 32 -17.37 -20.28 30.25
C GLU A 32 -16.05 -20.21 29.48
N ILE A 33 -15.33 -21.32 29.36
CA ILE A 33 -14.11 -21.38 28.55
C ILE A 33 -14.43 -21.07 27.08
N LYS A 34 -15.53 -21.60 26.54
CA LYS A 34 -15.94 -21.35 25.15
C LYS A 34 -16.36 -19.89 24.92
N THR A 35 -17.05 -19.26 25.87
CA THR A 35 -17.41 -17.85 25.77
C THR A 35 -16.17 -16.96 25.85
N LEU A 36 -15.25 -17.24 26.80
CA LEU A 36 -13.97 -16.53 26.91
C LEU A 36 -13.12 -16.70 25.65
N GLN A 37 -13.07 -17.88 25.04
CA GLN A 37 -12.37 -18.10 23.76
C GLN A 37 -12.97 -17.25 22.64
N THR A 38 -14.30 -17.21 22.52
CA THR A 38 -14.98 -16.36 21.53
C THR A 38 -14.66 -14.88 21.75
N GLN A 39 -14.65 -14.42 23.00
CA GLN A 39 -14.30 -13.04 23.34
C GLN A 39 -12.85 -12.70 23.00
N ILE A 40 -11.91 -13.61 23.27
CA ILE A 40 -10.50 -13.46 22.91
C ILE A 40 -10.36 -13.36 21.38
N GLU A 41 -11.05 -14.21 20.63
CA GLU A 41 -11.03 -14.16 19.16
C GLU A 41 -11.55 -12.82 18.63
N GLU A 42 -12.67 -12.34 19.17
CA GLU A 42 -13.25 -11.05 18.78
C GLU A 42 -12.31 -9.89 19.11
N LYS A 43 -11.71 -9.88 20.30
CA LYS A 43 -10.73 -8.85 20.69
C LYS A 43 -9.48 -8.87 19.82
N ASN A 44 -9.00 -10.05 19.43
CA ASN A 44 -7.88 -10.17 18.49
C ASN A 44 -8.22 -9.60 17.11
N LYS A 45 -9.44 -9.83 16.60
CA LYS A 45 -9.92 -9.24 15.33
C LYS A 45 -9.96 -7.72 15.41
N GLN A 46 -10.47 -7.16 16.51
CA GLN A 46 -10.50 -5.70 16.75
C GLN A 46 -9.09 -5.11 16.79
N LEU A 47 -8.16 -5.77 17.48
CA LEU A 47 -6.76 -5.34 17.57
C LEU A 47 -6.08 -5.34 16.20
N LEU A 48 -6.25 -6.42 15.42
CA LEU A 48 -5.70 -6.52 14.07
C LEU A 48 -6.25 -5.43 13.16
N ALA A 49 -7.56 -5.17 13.21
CA ALA A 49 -8.19 -4.10 12.43
C ALA A 49 -7.65 -2.71 12.80
N ALA A 50 -7.45 -2.45 14.10
CA ALA A 50 -6.87 -1.20 14.58
C ALA A 50 -5.40 -1.04 14.15
N GLN A 51 -4.61 -2.12 14.17
CA GLN A 51 -3.22 -2.12 13.68
C GLN A 51 -3.15 -1.80 12.19
N ILE A 52 -3.95 -2.49 11.36
CA ILE A 52 -4.02 -2.22 9.91
C ILE A 52 -4.41 -0.76 9.66
N LEU A 53 -5.36 -0.21 10.43
CA LEU A 53 -5.79 1.17 10.26
C LEU A 53 -4.70 2.17 10.69
N ALA A 54 -3.97 1.89 11.76
CA ALA A 54 -2.85 2.70 12.22
C ALA A 54 -1.70 2.69 11.21
N GLU A 55 -1.33 1.51 10.70
CA GLU A 55 -0.32 1.34 9.66
C GLU A 55 -0.67 2.14 8.39
N LYS A 56 -1.93 2.06 7.94
CA LYS A 56 -2.40 2.88 6.82
C LYS A 56 -2.28 4.38 7.09
N ARG A 57 -2.62 4.84 8.30
CA ARG A 57 -2.47 6.26 8.67
C ARG A 57 -1.01 6.69 8.68
N GLU A 58 -0.13 5.86 9.21
CA GLU A 58 1.31 6.13 9.23
C GLU A 58 1.88 6.16 7.81
N GLY A 59 1.49 5.22 6.94
CA GLY A 59 1.85 5.19 5.53
C GLY A 59 1.45 6.46 4.79
N VAL A 60 0.20 6.91 4.93
CA VAL A 60 -0.26 8.18 4.33
C VAL A 60 0.54 9.38 4.87
N THR A 61 0.81 9.41 6.17
CA THR A 61 1.59 10.50 6.80
C THR A 61 3.03 10.53 6.26
N GLN A 62 3.65 9.36 6.08
CA GLN A 62 5.00 9.25 5.53
C GLN A 62 5.05 9.67 4.06
N LEU A 63 4.06 9.28 3.25
CA LEU A 63 3.91 9.72 1.86
C LEU A 63 3.76 11.24 1.76
N ILE A 64 2.99 11.86 2.66
CA ILE A 64 2.84 13.32 2.69
C ILE A 64 4.18 13.97 3.04
N LYS A 65 4.89 13.46 4.06
CA LYS A 65 6.19 13.99 4.48
C LYS A 65 7.26 13.85 3.40
N SER A 66 7.30 12.72 2.68
CA SER A 66 8.30 12.47 1.63
C SER A 66 8.09 13.34 0.39
N ASN A 67 6.85 13.79 0.15
CA ASN A 67 6.49 14.62 -1.01
C ASN A 67 6.23 16.09 -0.63
N LEU A 68 6.58 16.51 0.60
CA LEU A 68 6.42 17.88 1.08
C LEU A 68 7.56 18.79 0.62
N ILE A 69 7.23 19.90 -0.03
CA ILE A 69 8.19 20.94 -0.45
C ILE A 69 8.00 22.21 0.37
N THR A 70 9.11 22.83 0.78
CA THR A 70 9.09 24.06 1.60
C THR A 70 9.03 25.32 0.73
N ASP A 71 9.71 25.34 -0.41
CA ASP A 71 9.77 26.48 -1.33
C ASP A 71 9.64 26.05 -2.80
N LEU A 72 8.97 26.89 -3.61
CA LEU A 72 8.67 26.61 -5.04
C LEU A 72 9.95 26.56 -5.91
N ASN A 73 10.94 27.41 -5.59
CA ASN A 73 12.22 27.46 -6.30
C ASN A 73 13.10 26.23 -6.00
N ASP A 74 13.04 25.71 -4.76
CA ASP A 74 13.70 24.45 -4.36
C ASP A 74 13.02 23.23 -5.02
N SER A 75 11.70 23.31 -5.22
CA SER A 75 10.92 22.27 -5.93
C SER A 75 11.25 22.14 -7.41
N LEU A 76 11.51 23.24 -8.11
CA LEU A 76 11.78 23.23 -9.56
C LEU A 76 13.22 22.85 -9.91
N ALA A 77 14.18 23.21 -9.04
CA ALA A 77 15.60 23.12 -9.37
C ALA A 77 16.30 21.87 -8.81
N GLU A 78 15.93 21.36 -7.62
CA GLU A 78 16.89 20.52 -6.88
C GLU A 78 16.32 19.21 -6.30
N LYS A 79 15.00 19.10 -6.04
CA LYS A 79 14.44 17.92 -5.33
C LYS A 79 13.42 17.07 -6.08
N ALA A 80 12.79 17.57 -7.14
CA ALA A 80 11.67 16.87 -7.80
C ALA A 80 12.05 15.95 -8.98
N SER A 81 13.28 16.03 -9.52
CA SER A 81 13.63 15.31 -10.75
C SER A 81 14.73 14.26 -10.59
N VAL A 82 15.90 14.60 -10.05
CA VAL A 82 17.06 13.68 -10.09
C VAL A 82 16.87 12.41 -9.24
N PRO A 83 16.40 12.47 -7.98
CA PRO A 83 16.23 11.25 -7.18
C PRO A 83 15.14 10.32 -7.75
N PHE A 84 14.04 10.92 -8.21
CA PHE A 84 12.93 10.18 -8.82
C PHE A 84 13.33 9.54 -10.15
N LEU A 85 14.01 10.29 -11.03
CA LEU A 85 14.52 9.74 -12.29
C LEU A 85 15.54 8.62 -12.03
N ARG A 86 16.40 8.76 -11.01
CA ARG A 86 17.33 7.70 -10.61
C ARG A 86 16.60 6.45 -10.13
N TYR A 87 15.56 6.61 -9.33
CA TYR A 87 14.69 5.51 -8.89
C TYR A 87 14.05 4.80 -10.09
N LEU A 88 13.50 5.55 -11.04
CA LEU A 88 12.94 5.00 -12.27
C LEU A 88 13.98 4.23 -13.08
N THR A 89 15.13 4.85 -13.37
CA THR A 89 16.16 4.23 -14.21
C THR A 89 16.72 2.97 -13.57
N GLN A 90 16.93 2.97 -12.24
CA GLN A 90 17.44 1.78 -11.54
C GLN A 90 16.49 0.59 -11.69
N HIS A 91 15.19 0.80 -11.47
CA HIS A 91 14.21 -0.29 -11.58
C HIS A 91 13.94 -0.70 -13.03
N MET A 92 14.08 0.23 -13.99
CA MET A 92 14.04 -0.12 -15.41
C MET A 92 15.22 -1.00 -15.81
N ASP A 93 16.42 -0.69 -15.32
CA ASP A 93 17.62 -1.48 -15.56
C ASP A 93 17.49 -2.89 -14.94
N GLU A 94 16.97 -2.99 -13.71
CA GLU A 94 16.69 -4.27 -13.03
C GLU A 94 15.67 -5.14 -13.79
N LEU A 95 14.72 -4.53 -14.49
CA LEU A 95 13.69 -5.21 -15.30
C LEU A 95 14.12 -5.40 -16.76
N GLU A 96 15.36 -5.08 -17.12
CA GLU A 96 15.89 -5.11 -18.49
C GLU A 96 15.07 -4.28 -19.50
N ILE A 97 14.40 -3.23 -19.01
CA ILE A 97 13.62 -2.29 -19.83
C ILE A 97 14.58 -1.26 -20.44
N LYS A 98 14.58 -1.15 -21.77
CA LYS A 98 15.45 -0.19 -22.45
C LYS A 98 14.79 1.19 -22.46
N LEU A 99 15.40 2.15 -21.79
CA LEU A 99 14.98 3.54 -21.83
C LEU A 99 15.36 4.20 -23.16
N VAL A 100 14.39 4.78 -23.87
CA VAL A 100 14.61 5.52 -25.12
C VAL A 100 14.80 7.01 -24.84
N SER A 101 13.93 7.61 -24.01
CA SER A 101 14.05 9.01 -23.61
C SER A 101 13.21 9.31 -22.37
N VAL A 102 13.70 10.19 -21.49
CA VAL A 102 12.88 10.85 -20.46
C VAL A 102 13.01 12.35 -20.61
N ASN A 103 11.88 13.02 -20.82
CA ASN A 103 11.83 14.48 -20.95
C ASN A 103 10.92 15.06 -19.86
N PRO A 104 11.43 15.94 -18.98
CA PRO A 104 10.57 16.74 -18.13
C PRO A 104 9.76 17.70 -19.00
N LEU A 105 8.45 17.70 -18.83
CA LEU A 105 7.55 18.65 -19.45
C LEU A 105 7.46 19.92 -18.59
N ALA A 106 6.96 21.01 -19.17
CA ALA A 106 6.77 22.25 -18.43
C ALA A 106 5.90 22.00 -17.20
N VAL A 107 6.39 22.43 -16.03
CA VAL A 107 5.66 22.27 -14.77
C VAL A 107 4.34 22.99 -14.86
N VAL A 108 3.25 22.27 -14.62
CA VAL A 108 1.92 22.86 -14.59
C VAL A 108 1.77 23.55 -13.24
N GLY A 109 2.22 24.80 -13.18
CA GLY A 109 2.26 25.61 -11.96
C GLY A 109 0.87 26.03 -11.50
N THR A 110 0.56 25.69 -10.24
CA THR A 110 -0.21 26.39 -9.16
C THR A 110 -1.49 27.18 -9.44
N LEU A 111 -1.92 27.36 -10.68
CA LEU A 111 -3.12 28.12 -11.05
C LEU A 111 -3.96 27.26 -11.97
N ASP A 112 -5.15 26.90 -11.51
CA ASP A 112 -6.17 26.38 -12.40
C ASP A 112 -6.65 27.55 -13.29
N PRO A 113 -6.45 27.51 -14.63
CA PRO A 113 -6.87 28.59 -15.52
C PRO A 113 -8.39 28.83 -15.48
N ALA A 114 -9.18 27.87 -14.97
CA ALA A 114 -10.63 27.99 -14.86
C ALA A 114 -11.12 28.62 -13.54
N THR A 115 -10.36 28.51 -12.43
CA THR A 115 -10.86 28.84 -11.08
C THR A 115 -10.02 29.85 -10.30
N GLN A 116 -8.83 30.25 -10.77
CA GLN A 116 -7.92 31.20 -10.05
C GLN A 116 -7.58 30.78 -8.60
N LEU A 117 -7.81 29.52 -8.23
CA LEU A 117 -7.44 28.98 -6.92
C LEU A 117 -5.98 28.54 -6.94
N GLN A 118 -5.23 28.93 -5.91
CA GLN A 118 -3.87 28.43 -5.69
C GLN A 118 -3.95 26.92 -5.44
N LYS A 119 -3.40 26.09 -6.34
CA LYS A 119 -3.28 24.66 -6.08
C LYS A 119 -2.28 24.46 -4.94
N GLU A 120 -2.70 23.70 -3.94
CA GLU A 120 -1.89 23.31 -2.76
C GLU A 120 -0.79 22.28 -3.09
N TYR A 121 -0.70 21.87 -4.36
CA TYR A 121 0.26 20.92 -4.88
C TYR A 121 0.74 21.34 -6.27
N ILE A 122 1.92 20.85 -6.64
CA ILE A 122 2.54 21.03 -7.94
C ILE A 122 2.59 19.68 -8.64
N GLU A 123 2.24 19.65 -9.93
CA GLU A 123 2.44 18.49 -10.79
C GLU A 123 3.65 18.75 -11.69
N VAL A 124 4.62 17.83 -11.64
CA VAL A 124 5.78 17.80 -12.54
C VAL A 124 5.59 16.67 -13.54
N PRO A 125 5.12 16.97 -14.76
CA PRO A 125 4.91 15.97 -15.79
C PRO A 125 6.22 15.52 -16.44
N TYR A 126 6.31 14.22 -16.73
CA TYR A 126 7.40 13.56 -17.43
C TYR A 126 6.85 12.74 -18.59
N GLU A 127 7.47 12.86 -19.75
CA GLU A 127 7.27 11.94 -20.86
C GLU A 127 8.39 10.89 -20.85
N VAL A 128 8.03 9.63 -20.70
CA VAL A 128 8.94 8.49 -20.65
C VAL A 128 8.66 7.59 -21.85
N LYS A 129 9.66 7.38 -22.71
CA LYS A 129 9.60 6.44 -23.82
C LYS A 129 10.51 5.26 -23.53
N ILE A 130 9.95 4.06 -23.54
CA ILE A 130 10.64 2.82 -23.15
C ILE A 130 10.37 1.73 -24.17
N LEU A 131 11.25 0.74 -24.22
CA LEU A 131 11.03 -0.52 -24.93
C LEU A 131 10.91 -1.63 -23.88
N ALA A 132 9.71 -2.18 -23.78
CA ALA A 132 9.38 -3.20 -22.80
C ALA A 132 8.39 -4.21 -23.40
N SER A 133 8.47 -5.45 -22.95
CA SER A 133 7.40 -6.42 -23.13
C SER A 133 6.22 -6.10 -22.20
N TYR A 134 5.04 -6.69 -22.48
CA TYR A 134 3.87 -6.53 -21.62
C TYR A 134 4.11 -6.99 -20.17
N GLU A 135 4.93 -8.03 -19.97
CA GLU A 135 5.25 -8.54 -18.63
C GLU A 135 6.18 -7.58 -17.87
N GLU A 136 7.21 -7.08 -18.53
CA GLU A 136 8.13 -6.09 -17.97
C GLU A 136 7.40 -4.79 -17.63
N LEU A 137 6.50 -4.32 -18.51
CA LEU A 137 5.66 -3.15 -18.26
C LEU A 137 4.75 -3.35 -17.05
N GLY A 138 4.12 -4.53 -16.91
CA GLY A 138 3.27 -4.85 -15.76
C GLY A 138 4.05 -4.81 -14.44
N LYS A 139 5.25 -5.40 -14.41
CA LYS A 139 6.14 -5.36 -13.24
C LYS A 139 6.60 -3.94 -12.93
N PHE A 140 6.89 -3.14 -13.96
CA PHE A 140 7.26 -1.75 -13.78
C PHE A 140 6.14 -0.91 -13.16
N LEU A 141 4.90 -1.09 -13.63
CA LEU A 141 3.74 -0.40 -13.05
C LEU A 141 3.50 -0.77 -11.58
N ASP A 142 3.69 -2.04 -11.21
CA ASP A 142 3.62 -2.50 -9.81
C ASP A 142 4.68 -1.83 -8.91
N ILE A 143 5.89 -1.61 -9.43
CA ILE A 143 6.94 -0.86 -8.72
C ILE A 143 6.58 0.62 -8.57
N LEU A 144 5.93 1.21 -9.59
CA LEU A 144 5.47 2.60 -9.50
C LEU A 144 4.35 2.76 -8.48
N GLU A 145 3.42 1.81 -8.38
CA GLU A 145 2.34 1.83 -7.39
C GLU A 145 2.87 1.76 -5.96
N LYS A 146 3.93 0.96 -5.72
CA LYS A 146 4.54 0.79 -4.40
C LYS A 146 5.54 1.89 -4.02
N SER A 147 5.72 2.89 -4.90
CA SER A 147 6.68 3.96 -4.70
C SER A 147 6.34 4.84 -3.48
N PRO A 148 7.33 5.31 -2.71
CA PRO A 148 7.13 6.30 -1.66
C PRO A 148 6.83 7.72 -2.21
N HIS A 149 6.86 7.89 -3.54
CA HIS A 149 6.56 9.14 -4.23
C HIS A 149 5.11 9.16 -4.71
N LEU A 150 4.46 10.33 -4.64
CA LEU A 150 3.12 10.50 -5.20
C LEU A 150 3.22 10.63 -6.72
N ILE A 151 2.86 9.54 -7.40
CA ILE A 151 2.98 9.42 -8.86
C ILE A 151 1.59 9.23 -9.46
N LYS A 152 1.30 9.94 -10.55
CA LYS A 152 0.09 9.79 -11.35
C LYS A 152 0.47 9.45 -12.78
N VAL A 153 0.09 8.27 -13.26
CA VAL A 153 0.22 7.91 -14.68
C VAL A 153 -0.99 8.47 -15.42
N ALA A 154 -0.79 9.51 -16.24
CA ALA A 154 -1.87 10.22 -16.91
C ALA A 154 -2.35 9.45 -18.15
N THR A 155 -1.42 9.09 -19.03
CA THR A 155 -1.70 8.31 -20.23
C THR A 155 -0.57 7.33 -20.46
N PHE A 156 -0.90 6.15 -20.98
CA PHE A 156 0.08 5.21 -21.51
C PHE A 156 -0.40 4.72 -22.87
N SER A 157 0.54 4.58 -23.79
CA SER A 157 0.29 4.07 -25.14
C SER A 157 1.31 2.99 -25.43
N VAL A 158 0.84 1.83 -25.90
CA VAL A 158 1.68 0.75 -26.39
C VAL A 158 1.46 0.69 -27.90
N SER A 159 2.47 1.01 -28.69
CA SER A 159 2.41 0.83 -30.13
C SER A 159 2.95 -0.54 -30.50
N ASN A 160 2.17 -1.29 -31.27
CA ASN A 160 2.56 -2.57 -31.86
C ASN A 160 2.87 -2.40 -33.35
N GLU A 161 3.52 -1.29 -33.69
CA GLU A 161 3.88 -1.00 -35.06
C GLU A 161 5.06 -1.91 -35.43
N ILE A 162 4.80 -2.86 -36.34
CA ILE A 162 5.83 -3.58 -37.07
C ILE A 162 6.39 -2.59 -38.11
N ASP A 163 7.06 -1.53 -37.65
CA ASP A 163 7.60 -0.54 -38.55
C ASP A 163 9.00 -1.01 -39.00
N GLN A 164 9.02 -1.69 -40.15
CA GLN A 164 10.23 -2.28 -40.74
C GLN A 164 11.25 -1.23 -41.22
N SER A 165 10.93 0.06 -41.09
CA SER A 165 11.66 1.17 -41.70
C SER A 165 12.61 1.93 -40.74
N SER A 166 12.55 1.68 -39.43
CA SER A 166 13.30 2.43 -38.41
C SER A 166 14.26 1.56 -37.59
N TYR A 167 14.73 0.45 -38.15
CA TYR A 167 15.76 -0.38 -37.53
C TYR A 167 17.14 0.29 -37.66
N ASN A 168 17.41 1.26 -36.77
CA ASN A 168 18.78 1.41 -36.27
C ASN A 168 19.12 0.11 -35.56
N GLU A 169 20.19 -0.57 -36.01
CA GLU A 169 20.57 -1.93 -35.63
C GLU A 169 20.76 -2.15 -34.11
N GLU A 170 20.87 -1.09 -33.31
CA GLU A 170 20.95 -1.14 -31.85
C GLU A 170 19.59 -1.30 -31.13
N ILE A 171 18.45 -1.12 -31.80
CA ILE A 171 17.11 -1.20 -31.20
C ILE A 171 16.48 -2.60 -31.38
N VAL A 172 17.18 -3.54 -32.02
CA VAL A 172 16.74 -4.93 -32.18
C VAL A 172 17.01 -5.73 -30.89
N GLY A 173 16.35 -5.34 -29.80
CA GLY A 173 16.42 -6.04 -28.53
C GLY A 173 15.16 -6.88 -28.32
N LYS A 174 15.20 -8.17 -28.68
CA LYS A 174 14.21 -9.21 -28.32
C LYS A 174 12.84 -9.16 -29.06
N PRO A 175 12.33 -10.31 -29.55
CA PRO A 175 11.11 -10.44 -30.37
C PRO A 175 9.76 -10.15 -29.65
N LYS A 176 9.80 -9.49 -28.49
CA LYS A 176 8.63 -9.22 -27.62
C LYS A 176 8.63 -7.82 -27.01
N GLN A 177 9.59 -6.96 -27.37
CA GLN A 177 9.64 -5.59 -26.85
C GLN A 177 8.81 -4.68 -27.75
N HIS A 178 7.97 -3.86 -27.10
CA HIS A 178 7.11 -2.89 -27.76
C HIS A 178 7.53 -1.48 -27.32
N PRO A 179 7.52 -0.49 -28.23
CA PRO A 179 7.60 0.90 -27.85
C PRO A 179 6.40 1.27 -26.98
N VAL A 180 6.69 1.73 -25.77
CA VAL A 180 5.70 2.23 -24.81
C VAL A 180 6.02 3.68 -24.51
N SER A 181 5.01 4.53 -24.63
CA SER A 181 5.06 5.93 -24.20
C SER A 181 4.20 6.10 -22.96
N LEU A 182 4.79 6.63 -21.88
CA LEU A 182 4.11 6.91 -20.61
C LEU A 182 4.21 8.40 -20.29
N GLN A 183 3.10 8.97 -19.84
CA GLN A 183 3.06 10.28 -19.21
C GLN A 183 2.88 10.11 -17.72
N ILE A 184 3.90 10.52 -16.96
CA ILE A 184 3.97 10.33 -15.51
C ILE A 184 4.09 11.70 -14.84
N ASN A 185 3.18 12.01 -13.94
CA ASN A 185 3.21 13.24 -13.16
C ASN A 185 3.66 12.91 -11.74
N THR A 186 4.75 13.53 -11.29
CA THR A 186 5.12 13.55 -9.87
C THR A 186 4.37 14.67 -9.17
N ILE A 187 3.81 14.40 -8.00
CA ILE A 187 3.03 15.36 -7.21
C ILE A 187 3.85 15.78 -5.99
N ALA A 188 4.07 17.08 -5.85
CA ALA A 188 4.71 17.67 -4.67
C ALA A 188 3.71 18.56 -3.92
N ILE A 189 3.61 18.41 -2.60
CA ILE A 189 2.66 19.14 -1.74
C ILE A 189 3.34 20.38 -1.15
N LEU A 190 2.70 21.54 -1.22
CA LEU A 190 3.22 22.79 -0.68
C LEU A 190 3.02 22.88 0.83
N LYS A 191 4.09 23.08 1.59
CA LYS A 191 4.04 23.21 3.06
C LYS A 191 3.11 24.33 3.57
N ALA A 192 2.89 25.37 2.76
CA ALA A 192 2.01 26.49 3.15
C ALA A 192 0.54 26.06 3.35
N SER A 193 0.05 25.03 2.65
CA SER A 193 -1.32 24.53 2.82
C SER A 193 -1.48 23.64 4.04
N PHE A 194 -0.44 22.91 4.44
CA PHE A 194 -0.48 21.99 5.58
C PHE A 194 -0.61 22.66 6.96
N ARG A 195 -0.54 23.99 7.02
CA ARG A 195 -0.61 24.77 8.26
C ARG A 195 -2.04 25.01 8.77
N SER A 196 -3.07 24.53 8.07
CA SER A 196 -4.48 24.84 8.35
C SER A 196 -5.28 23.77 9.11
N GLU A 197 -4.67 22.78 9.75
CA GLU A 197 -5.37 21.94 10.74
C GLU A 197 -4.77 22.09 12.15
N PRO A 198 -5.33 22.99 12.98
CA PRO A 198 -5.21 22.92 14.42
C PRO A 198 -6.47 22.28 15.03
N GLY A 199 -6.30 21.11 15.67
CA GLY A 199 -7.21 20.62 16.72
C GLY A 199 -8.30 19.64 16.27
#